data_AF-A0A661PMZ2-F1
#
_entry.id   AF-A0A661PMZ2-F1
#
_cell.length_a   1.000
_cell.length_b   1.000
_cell.length_c   1.000
_cell.angle_alpha   90.00
_cell.angle_beta   90.00
_cell.angle_gamma   90.00
#
_symmetry.space_group_name_H-M   'P 1'
#
loop_
_entity.id
_entity.type
_entity.pdbx_description
1 polymer ?
#
loop_
_entity_poly.entity_id
_entity_poly.type
_entity_poly.pdbx_seq_one_letter_code
_entity_poly.pdbx_strand_id
1 'polypeptide(L)' 'QEVVSIDIEPEVVDPDDVEMLQDLVLAALNQALRESQAMMTDEMSKLTGGLKIPGM' A
#
# COMPACT_ATOMS: atom_id res chain seq x y z
N GLN A 1 -3.08 -0.67 -9.67
CA GLN A 1 -3.45 -0.71 -8.24
C GLN A 1 -4.63 0.21 -8.05
N GLU A 2 -5.63 -0.23 -7.31
CA GLU A 2 -6.86 0.52 -7.07
C GLU A 2 -7.09 0.58 -5.55
N VAL A 3 -7.60 1.71 -5.08
CA VAL A 3 -7.99 1.89 -3.68
C VAL A 3 -9.38 1.27 -3.51
N VAL A 4 -9.51 0.33 -2.58
CA VAL A 4 -10.76 -0.41 -2.37
C VAL A 4 -11.61 0.24 -1.28
N SER A 5 -10.98 0.79 -0.25
CA SER A 5 -11.65 1.50 0.85
C SER A 5 -10.73 2.56 1.44
N ILE A 6 -11.35 3.53 2.13
CA ILE A 6 -10.69 4.51 2.97
C ILE A 6 -11.51 4.60 4.25
N ASP A 7 -10.85 4.39 5.38
CA ASP A 7 -11.43 4.52 6.70
C ASP A 7 -10.72 5.66 7.43
N ILE A 8 -11.48 6.58 8.00
CA ILE A 8 -10.97 7.77 8.68
C ILE A 8 -11.55 7.79 10.09
N GLU A 9 -10.67 7.86 11.08
CA GLU A 9 -11.08 7.96 12.47
C GLU A 9 -11.65 9.37 12.74
N PRO A 10 -12.77 9.50 13.47
CA PRO A 10 -13.39 10.81 13.71
C PRO A 10 -12.46 11.82 14.40
N GLU A 11 -11.50 11.33 15.19
CA GLU A 11 -10.54 12.16 15.93
C GLU A 11 -9.58 12.96 15.06
N VAL A 12 -9.35 12.54 13.81
CA VAL A 12 -8.51 13.28 12.85
C VAL A 12 -9.32 14.19 11.91
N VAL A 13 -10.64 14.28 12.10
CA VAL A 13 -11.53 15.12 11.28
C VAL A 13 -11.79 16.43 12.01
N ASP A 14 -10.85 17.36 11.87
CA ASP A 14 -10.98 18.73 12.37
C ASP A 14 -11.21 19.71 11.19
N PRO A 15 -12.36 20.42 11.12
CA PRO A 15 -12.60 21.39 10.07
C PRO A 15 -11.65 22.60 10.10
N ASP A 16 -11.03 22.88 11.25
CA ASP A 16 -10.06 23.97 11.41
C ASP A 16 -8.63 23.52 11.04
N ASP A 17 -8.39 22.21 10.89
CA ASP A 17 -7.10 21.62 10.50
C ASP A 17 -7.24 20.53 9.41
N VAL A 18 -7.72 20.95 8.25
CA VAL A 18 -7.89 20.08 7.09
C VAL A 18 -6.53 19.64 6.50
N GLU A 19 -5.48 20.44 6.68
CA GLU A 19 -4.13 20.14 6.18
C GLU A 19 -3.58 18.86 6.82
N MET A 20 -3.72 18.72 8.14
CA MET A 20 -3.32 17.50 8.84
C MET A 20 -4.03 16.25 8.28
N LEU A 21 -5.34 16.31 8.04
CA LEU A 21 -6.08 15.17 7.48
C LEU A 21 -5.60 14.81 6.06
N GLN A 22 -5.32 15.83 5.23
CA GLN A 22 -4.79 15.62 3.88
C GLN A 22 -3.42 14.95 3.91
N ASP A 23 -2.55 15.36 4.82
CA ASP A 23 -1.21 14.78 5.00
C ASP A 23 -1.28 13.32 5.44
N LEU A 24 -2.18 12.98 6.38
CA LEU A 24 -2.40 11.61 6.82
C LEU A 24 -2.89 10.72 5.67
N VAL A 25 -3.88 11.18 4.90
CA VAL A 25 -4.41 10.44 3.74
C VAL A 25 -3.32 10.23 2.68
N LEU A 26 -2.54 11.28 2.37
CA LEU A 26 -1.45 11.20 1.41
C LEU A 26 -0.38 10.20 1.84
N ALA A 27 0.02 10.23 3.11
CA ALA A 27 1.00 9.31 3.65
C ALA A 27 0.50 7.85 3.58
N ALA A 28 -0.74 7.60 4.01
CA ALA A 28 -1.35 6.28 4.01
C ALA A 28 -1.50 5.71 2.59
N LEU A 29 -1.99 6.49 1.63
CA LEU A 29 -2.13 6.04 0.24
C LEU A 29 -0.78 5.69 -0.39
N ASN A 30 0.23 6.55 -0.20
CA ASN A 30 1.57 6.27 -0.71
C ASN A 30 2.17 5.01 -0.09
N GLN A 31 1.94 4.77 1.21
CA GLN A 31 2.36 3.55 1.87
C GLN A 31 1.65 2.31 1.31
N ALA A 32 0.32 2.35 1.20
CA ALA A 32 -0.47 1.24 0.67
C ALA A 32 -0.06 0.85 -0.75
N LEU A 33 0.22 1.82 -1.63
CA LEU A 33 0.72 1.57 -2.98
C LEU A 33 2.10 0.89 -2.99
N ARG A 34 3.02 1.33 -2.11
CA ARG A 34 4.34 0.71 -1.98
C ARG A 34 4.22 -0.73 -1.48
N GLU A 35 3.42 -0.96 -0.44
CA GLU A 35 3.19 -2.30 0.11
C GLU A 35 2.54 -3.23 -0.90
N SER A 36 1.58 -2.74 -1.68
CA SER A 36 0.95 -3.54 -2.73
C SER A 36 1.93 -3.95 -3.83
N GLN A 37 2.82 -3.04 -4.27
CA GLN A 37 3.91 -3.40 -5.19
C GLN A 37 4.92 -4.38 -4.58
N ALA A 38 5.27 -4.21 -3.30
CA ALA A 38 6.16 -5.11 -2.59
C ALA A 38 5.57 -6.53 -2.50
N MET A 39 4.28 -6.67 -2.17
CA MET A 39 3.59 -7.96 -2.15
C MET A 39 3.57 -8.64 -3.51
N MET A 40 3.32 -7.91 -4.60
CA MET A 40 3.38 -8.47 -5.95
C MET A 40 4.79 -8.97 -6.29
N THR A 41 5.82 -8.21 -5.92
CA THR A 41 7.22 -8.57 -6.17
C THR A 41 7.64 -9.80 -5.38
N ASP A 42 7.25 -9.87 -4.11
CA ASP A 42 7.51 -11.01 -3.22
C ASP A 42 6.83 -12.28 -3.75
N GLU A 43 5.56 -12.18 -4.18
CA GLU A 43 4.83 -13.33 -4.72
C GLU A 43 5.43 -13.83 -6.04
N MET A 44 5.80 -12.91 -6.95
CA MET A 44 6.55 -13.25 -8.17
C MET A 44 7.90 -13.90 -7.85
N SER A 45 8.58 -13.45 -6.81
CA SER A 45 9.86 -14.03 -6.36
C SER A 45 9.67 -15.43 -5.78
N LYS A 46 8.57 -15.72 -5.07
CA LYS A 46 8.25 -17.09 -4.61
C LYS A 46 7.96 -18.03 -5.77
N LEU A 47 7.18 -17.55 -6.75
CA LEU A 47 6.83 -18.33 -7.94
C LEU A 47 8.06 -18.65 -8.79
N THR A 48 8.95 -17.68 -8.99
CA THR A 48 10.16 -17.84 -9.82
C THR A 48 11.34 -18.43 -9.05
N GLY A 49 11.42 -18.23 -7.73
CA GLY A 49 12.48 -18.72 -6.84
C GLY A 49 12.24 -20.11 -6.25
N GLY A 50 11.01 -20.65 -6.34
CA GLY A 50 10.69 -22.05 -6.05
C GLY A 50 10.86 -23.00 -7.24
N LEU A 51 10.86 -22.45 -8.45
CA LEU A 51 11.27 -23.16 -9.66
C LEU A 51 12.79 -23.02 -9.81
N LYS A 52 13.53 -23.96 -9.19
CA LYS A 52 14.77 -24.42 -9.83
C LYS A 52 14.35 -24.86 -11.22
N ILE A 53 14.52 -24.02 -12.24
CA ILE A 53 14.30 -24.42 -13.63
C ILE A 53 15.30 -25.55 -13.87
N PRO A 54 14.86 -26.82 -13.93
CA PRO A 54 15.79 -27.92 -14.08
C PRO A 54 16.30 -27.86 -15.51
N GLY A 55 17.57 -27.44 -15.67
CA GLY A 55 18.24 -27.44 -16.97
C GLY A 55 18.60 -26.08 -17.56
N MET A 56 18.60 -25.00 -16.77
CA MET A 56 19.34 -23.76 -17.10
C MET A 56 20.29 -23.38 -15.95
#